data_AF-A0A1Z4VSQ8-F1
#
_entry.id   AF-A0A1Z4VSQ8-F1
#
_cell.length_a   1.000
_cell.length_b   1.000
_cell.length_c   1.000
_cell.angle_alpha   90.00
_cell.angle_beta   90.00
_cell.angle_gamma   90.00
#
_symmetry.space_group_name_H-M   'P 1'
#
loop_
_entity.id
_entity.type
_entity.pdbx_description
1 polymer ?
#
loop_
_entity_poly.entity_id
_entity_poly.type
_entity_poly.pdbx_seq_one_letter_code
_entity_poly.pdbx_strand_id
1 'polypeptide(L)'
;MRSPAGLRSVLRDGHFWLAHLAAVLLWLAGLAWLRPEPDPLWPLHAVQAFVLLGLGYPVVEEVLFRGLLQGWLRERPRLRVSRFGITPANLITSLVFTALHFINHPPLAAAAVLAPSLVFGYFRDRHDSLIAPIWLHCFYNIGYFWLFAA
;
A
#
# COMPACT_ATOMS: atom_id res chain seq x y z
N MET A 1 -4.46 -16.77 -20.24
CA MET A 1 -4.19 -15.71 -19.25
C MET A 1 -5.54 -15.17 -18.79
N ARG A 2 -5.77 -14.97 -17.47
CA ARG A 2 -7.01 -14.34 -16.99
C ARG A 2 -6.96 -12.84 -17.34
N SER A 3 -8.07 -12.25 -17.72
CA SER A 3 -8.14 -10.80 -17.93
C SER A 3 -7.87 -10.06 -16.59
N PRO A 4 -7.21 -8.89 -16.62
CA PRO A 4 -7.10 -8.04 -15.46
C PRO A 4 -8.46 -7.76 -14.83
N ALA A 5 -8.54 -7.85 -13.51
CA ALA A 5 -9.78 -7.57 -12.80
C ALA A 5 -10.15 -6.09 -12.92
N GLY A 6 -11.38 -5.82 -13.37
CA GLY A 6 -11.98 -4.49 -13.31
C GLY A 6 -12.51 -4.15 -11.91
N LEU A 7 -12.90 -2.89 -11.72
CA LEU A 7 -13.38 -2.35 -10.43
C LEU A 7 -14.47 -3.21 -9.77
N ARG A 8 -15.48 -3.66 -10.54
CA ARG A 8 -16.58 -4.48 -10.00
C ARG A 8 -16.09 -5.80 -9.39
N SER A 9 -15.04 -6.40 -9.93
CA SER A 9 -14.46 -7.63 -9.39
C SER A 9 -13.74 -7.36 -8.08
N VAL A 10 -12.95 -6.28 -8.03
CA VAL A 10 -12.24 -5.83 -6.82
C VAL A 10 -13.22 -5.57 -5.67
N LEU A 11 -14.31 -4.83 -5.92
CA LEU A 11 -15.30 -4.49 -4.89
C LEU A 11 -16.08 -5.69 -4.34
N ARG A 12 -16.12 -6.82 -5.07
CA ARG A 12 -16.76 -8.07 -4.61
C ARG A 12 -15.80 -8.99 -3.86
N ASP A 13 -14.53 -8.63 -3.75
CA ASP A 13 -13.51 -9.48 -3.12
C ASP A 13 -13.46 -9.24 -1.60
N GLY A 14 -13.78 -10.26 -0.81
CA GLY A 14 -13.72 -10.16 0.65
C GLY A 14 -12.33 -9.81 1.20
N HIS A 15 -11.26 -10.25 0.53
CA HIS A 15 -9.89 -9.91 0.96
C HIS A 15 -9.65 -8.39 0.88
N PHE A 16 -10.21 -7.74 -0.13
CA PHE A 16 -10.06 -6.30 -0.33
C PHE A 16 -10.66 -5.53 0.84
N TRP A 17 -11.82 -5.94 1.34
CA TRP A 17 -12.45 -5.33 2.51
C TRP A 17 -11.75 -5.70 3.82
N LEU A 18 -11.22 -6.91 3.95
CA LEU A 18 -10.36 -7.28 5.07
C LEU A 18 -9.10 -6.41 5.14
N ALA A 19 -8.53 -6.03 4.00
CA ALA A 19 -7.40 -5.10 3.95
C ALA A 19 -7.81 -3.69 4.41
N HIS A 20 -9.00 -3.19 4.05
CA HIS A 20 -9.48 -1.90 4.60
C HIS A 20 -9.66 -1.98 6.11
N LEU A 21 -10.26 -3.06 6.62
CA LEU A 21 -10.40 -3.28 8.05
C LEU A 21 -9.02 -3.32 8.73
N ALA A 22 -8.03 -3.99 8.13
CA ALA A 22 -6.68 -4.00 8.65
C ALA A 22 -6.06 -2.59 8.72
N ALA A 23 -6.27 -1.73 7.73
CA ALA A 23 -5.84 -0.32 7.78
C ALA A 23 -6.48 0.41 8.98
N VAL A 24 -7.80 0.29 9.14
CA VAL A 24 -8.52 0.92 10.25
C VAL A 24 -8.00 0.44 11.60
N LEU A 25 -7.79 -0.87 11.75
CA LEU A 25 -7.22 -1.44 12.98
C LEU A 25 -5.79 -0.95 13.25
N LEU A 26 -4.97 -0.79 12.21
CA LEU A 26 -3.62 -0.22 12.32
C LEU A 26 -3.67 1.23 12.77
N TRP A 27 -4.58 2.04 12.22
CA TRP A 27 -4.75 3.43 12.66
C TRP A 27 -5.25 3.52 14.10
N LEU A 28 -6.22 2.70 14.50
CA LEU A 28 -6.71 2.66 15.88
C LEU A 28 -5.60 2.25 16.86
N ALA A 29 -4.79 1.25 16.50
CA ALA A 29 -3.63 0.85 17.28
C ALA A 29 -2.58 1.97 17.37
N GLY A 30 -2.33 2.67 16.25
CA GLY A 30 -1.44 3.82 16.19
C GLY A 30 -1.92 4.98 17.08
N LEU A 31 -3.22 5.30 17.06
CA LEU A 31 -3.81 6.33 17.92
C LEU A 31 -3.66 5.98 19.39
N ALA A 32 -3.91 4.73 19.77
CA ALA A 32 -3.77 4.26 21.15
C ALA A 32 -2.31 4.29 21.66
N TRP A 33 -1.36 3.99 20.77
CA TRP A 33 0.07 3.91 21.08
C TRP A 33 0.75 5.28 21.07
N LEU A 34 0.64 6.01 19.96
CA LEU A 34 1.37 7.25 19.72
C LEU A 34 0.69 8.45 20.36
N ARG A 35 -0.64 8.38 20.57
CA ARG A 35 -1.48 9.46 21.12
C ARG A 35 -1.15 10.82 20.48
N PRO A 36 -1.21 10.92 19.15
CA PRO A 36 -0.95 12.19 18.48
C PRO A 36 -2.05 13.20 18.86
N GLU A 37 -1.73 14.49 18.83
CA GLU A 37 -2.70 15.58 18.96
C GLU A 37 -2.76 16.38 17.65
N PRO A 38 -3.14 15.75 16.52
CA PRO A 38 -3.11 16.41 15.23
C PRO A 38 -4.25 17.41 15.13
N ASP A 39 -4.02 18.51 14.43
CA ASP A 39 -5.09 19.41 14.01
C ASP A 39 -5.97 18.71 12.96
N PRO A 40 -7.25 18.39 13.24
CA PRO A 40 -8.10 17.69 12.28
C PRO A 40 -8.32 18.46 10.97
N LEU A 41 -8.05 19.77 10.96
CA LEU A 41 -8.19 20.67 9.83
C LEU A 41 -6.87 20.94 9.09
N TRP A 42 -5.75 20.35 9.53
CA TRP A 42 -4.46 20.50 8.85
C TRP A 42 -4.52 20.21 7.34
N PRO A 43 -5.33 19.25 6.83
CA PRO A 43 -5.41 19.02 5.38
C PRO A 43 -5.95 20.22 4.60
N LEU A 44 -6.79 21.06 5.24
CA LEU A 44 -7.30 22.29 4.64
C LEU A 44 -6.24 23.39 4.64
N HIS A 45 -5.34 23.39 5.62
CA HIS A 45 -4.22 24.32 5.70
C HIS A 45 -3.07 23.94 4.76
N ALA A 46 -2.92 22.65 4.43
CA ALA A 46 -1.85 22.10 3.59
C ALA A 46 -2.36 21.17 2.48
N VAL A 47 -3.38 21.61 1.74
CA VAL A 47 -4.08 20.81 0.71
C VAL A 47 -3.12 20.16 -0.28
N GLN A 48 -2.13 20.91 -0.77
CA GLN A 48 -1.16 20.38 -1.73
C GLN A 48 -0.37 19.21 -1.13
N ALA A 49 0.12 19.35 0.10
CA ALA A 49 0.88 18.28 0.77
C ALA A 49 -0.01 17.05 0.99
N PHE A 50 -1.23 17.25 1.50
CA PHE A 50 -2.16 16.15 1.74
C PHE A 50 -2.53 15.40 0.46
N VAL A 51 -2.80 16.11 -0.65
CA VAL A 51 -3.09 15.50 -1.95
C VAL A 51 -1.87 14.74 -2.50
N LEU A 52 -0.67 15.31 -2.42
CA LEU A 52 0.54 14.63 -2.90
C LEU A 52 0.85 13.38 -2.08
N LEU A 53 0.77 13.46 -0.75
CA LEU A 53 1.05 12.34 0.16
C LEU A 53 -0.03 11.25 0.12
N GLY A 54 -1.30 11.65 0.03
CA GLY A 54 -2.45 10.73 0.05
C GLY A 54 -2.80 10.11 -1.31
N LEU A 55 -2.53 10.81 -2.41
CA LEU A 55 -2.96 10.40 -3.76
C LEU A 55 -1.81 10.40 -4.78
N GLY A 56 -1.03 11.48 -4.84
CA GLY A 56 0.00 11.67 -5.86
C GLY A 56 1.11 10.61 -5.81
N TYR A 57 1.88 10.59 -4.72
CA TYR A 57 2.98 9.64 -4.54
C TYR A 57 2.52 8.18 -4.52
N PRO A 58 1.43 7.79 -3.83
CA PRO A 58 0.98 6.39 -3.82
C PRO A 58 0.67 5.85 -5.21
N VAL A 59 0.08 6.66 -6.09
CA VAL A 59 -0.20 6.27 -7.49
C VAL A 59 1.11 6.02 -8.24
N VAL A 60 2.06 6.95 -8.15
CA VAL A 60 3.37 6.83 -8.82
C VAL A 60 4.12 5.61 -8.30
N GLU A 61 4.14 5.42 -6.99
CA GLU A 61 4.80 4.30 -6.32
C GLU A 61 4.21 2.96 -6.79
N GLU A 62 2.89 2.78 -6.78
CA GLU A 62 2.31 1.50 -7.22
C GLU A 62 2.52 1.24 -8.72
N VAL A 63 2.57 2.28 -9.57
CA VAL A 63 2.95 2.13 -10.99
C VAL A 63 4.40 1.66 -11.12
N LEU A 64 5.34 2.27 -10.39
CA LEU A 64 6.76 1.90 -10.45
C LEU A 64 7.01 0.51 -9.85
N PHE A 65 6.51 0.26 -8.64
CA PHE A 65 6.81 -0.97 -7.91
C PHE A 65 5.93 -2.14 -8.33
N ARG A 66 4.61 -1.99 -8.50
CA ARG A 66 3.73 -3.11 -8.90
C ARG A 66 3.53 -3.23 -10.39
N GLY A 67 3.55 -2.11 -11.09
CA GLY A 67 3.46 -2.07 -12.55
C GLY A 67 4.76 -2.57 -13.17
N LEU A 68 5.88 -1.89 -12.88
CA LEU A 68 7.17 -2.18 -13.51
C LEU A 68 7.94 -3.28 -12.78
N LEU A 69 8.37 -3.07 -11.53
CA LEU A 69 9.28 -4.01 -10.86
C LEU A 69 8.64 -5.38 -10.61
N GLN A 70 7.51 -5.44 -9.92
CA GLN A 70 6.78 -6.69 -9.68
C GLN A 70 6.29 -7.28 -11.00
N GLY A 71 5.83 -6.44 -11.95
CA GLY A 71 5.42 -6.88 -13.28
C GLY A 71 6.54 -7.64 -14.02
N TRP A 72 7.73 -7.06 -14.08
CA TRP A 72 8.92 -7.66 -14.67
C TRP A 72 9.39 -8.91 -13.93
N LEU A 73 9.35 -8.91 -12.59
CA LEU A 73 9.68 -10.10 -11.80
C LEU A 73 8.68 -11.24 -12.08
N ARG A 74 7.40 -10.92 -12.27
CA ARG A 74 6.34 -11.90 -12.59
C ARG A 74 6.50 -12.51 -13.98
N GLU A 75 7.29 -11.97 -14.90
CA GLU A 75 7.54 -12.65 -16.18
C GLU A 75 8.28 -13.98 -16.00
N ARG A 76 8.94 -14.18 -14.85
CA ARG A 76 9.65 -15.40 -14.50
C ARG A 76 8.71 -16.38 -13.79
N PRO A 77 8.43 -17.59 -14.34
CA PRO A 77 7.48 -18.53 -13.74
C PRO A 77 7.75 -18.86 -12.28
N ARG A 78 9.04 -19.03 -11.90
CA ARG A 78 9.45 -19.34 -10.52
C ARG A 78 9.10 -18.23 -9.52
N LEU A 79 9.04 -16.97 -9.96
CA LEU A 79 8.75 -15.83 -9.08
C LEU A 79 7.25 -15.54 -8.96
N ARG A 80 6.40 -16.21 -9.75
CA ARG A 80 4.94 -16.14 -9.64
C ARG A 80 4.34 -17.19 -8.72
N VAL A 81 5.12 -18.21 -8.35
CA VAL A 81 4.62 -19.30 -7.49
C VAL A 81 4.39 -18.74 -6.10
N SER A 82 3.13 -18.68 -5.71
CA SER A 82 2.72 -18.16 -4.41
C SER A 82 2.87 -19.22 -3.32
N ARG A 83 3.34 -18.82 -2.14
CA ARG A 83 3.24 -19.58 -0.89
C ARG A 83 2.51 -18.72 0.13
N PHE A 84 1.41 -19.24 0.69
CA PHE A 84 0.55 -18.51 1.63
C PHE A 84 0.06 -17.13 1.10
N GLY A 85 -0.15 -17.00 -0.21
CA GLY A 85 -0.57 -15.76 -0.83
C GLY A 85 0.59 -14.83 -1.25
N ILE A 86 1.82 -15.05 -0.77
CA ILE A 86 2.97 -14.21 -1.11
C ILE A 86 3.79 -14.86 -2.21
N THR A 87 4.05 -14.12 -3.28
CA THR A 87 4.97 -14.54 -4.34
C THR A 87 6.38 -14.00 -4.08
N PRO A 88 7.45 -14.66 -4.58
CA PRO A 88 8.79 -14.08 -4.55
C PRO A 88 8.87 -12.71 -5.25
N ALA A 89 8.10 -12.50 -6.33
CA ALA A 89 8.03 -11.20 -7.01
C ALA A 89 7.50 -10.10 -6.07
N ASN A 90 6.42 -10.38 -5.33
CA ASN A 90 5.88 -9.48 -4.32
C ASN A 90 6.89 -9.24 -3.19
N LEU A 91 7.48 -10.30 -2.65
CA LEU A 91 8.44 -10.19 -1.55
C LEU A 91 9.63 -9.30 -1.91
N ILE A 92 10.28 -9.56 -3.06
CA ILE A 92 11.43 -8.77 -3.52
C ILE A 92 11.03 -7.31 -3.74
N THR A 93 9.92 -7.07 -4.44
CA THR A 93 9.41 -5.71 -4.67
C THR A 93 9.17 -4.98 -3.36
N SER A 94 8.57 -5.66 -2.38
CA SER A 94 8.25 -5.09 -1.07
C SER A 94 9.48 -4.83 -0.22
N LEU A 95 10.51 -5.66 -0.32
CA LEU A 95 11.80 -5.41 0.32
C LEU A 95 12.49 -4.19 -0.28
N VAL A 96 12.50 -4.04 -1.60
CA VAL A 96 13.07 -2.86 -2.27
C VAL A 96 12.31 -1.59 -1.90
N PHE A 97 10.97 -1.63 -1.95
CA PHE A 97 10.11 -0.51 -1.58
C PHE A 97 10.36 -0.07 -0.13
N THR A 98 10.35 -1.03 0.80
CA THR A 98 10.66 -0.81 2.22
C THR A 98 12.07 -0.24 2.42
N ALA A 99 13.07 -0.77 1.72
CA ALA A 99 14.45 -0.31 1.84
C ALA A 99 14.61 1.17 1.48
N LEU A 100 13.90 1.65 0.45
CA LEU A 100 13.93 3.07 0.08
C LEU A 100 13.31 3.99 1.14
N HIS A 101 12.39 3.49 1.97
CA HIS A 101 11.82 4.26 3.07
C HIS A 101 12.82 4.53 4.20
N PHE A 102 13.87 3.73 4.35
CA PHE A 102 14.93 4.01 5.32
C PHE A 102 15.74 5.27 5.00
N ILE A 103 15.64 5.82 3.79
CA ILE A 103 16.33 7.07 3.40
C ILE A 103 15.69 8.28 4.10
N ASN A 104 14.36 8.27 4.24
CA ASN A 104 13.59 9.44 4.69
C ASN A 104 12.79 9.21 5.99
N HIS A 105 12.78 7.99 6.54
CA HIS A 105 11.98 7.66 7.72
C HIS A 105 12.80 7.00 8.84
N PRO A 106 12.40 7.20 10.11
CA PRO A 106 12.97 6.45 11.24
C PRO A 106 12.86 4.94 11.03
N PRO A 107 13.81 4.13 11.53
CA PRO A 107 13.89 2.69 11.22
C PRO A 107 12.60 1.91 11.47
N LEU A 108 11.89 2.19 12.58
CA LEU A 108 10.64 1.50 12.91
C LEU A 108 9.51 1.85 11.93
N ALA A 109 9.39 3.12 11.55
CA ALA A 109 8.40 3.58 10.59
C ALA A 109 8.69 2.99 9.19
N ALA A 110 9.95 3.02 8.76
CA ALA A 110 10.36 2.39 7.51
C ALA A 110 10.06 0.88 7.50
N ALA A 111 10.43 0.15 8.56
CA ALA A 111 10.16 -1.28 8.66
C ALA A 111 8.66 -1.62 8.64
N ALA A 112 7.81 -0.76 9.24
CA ALA A 112 6.36 -0.94 9.26
C ALA A 112 5.72 -0.91 7.86
N VAL A 113 6.36 -0.27 6.88
CA VAL A 113 5.91 -0.20 5.47
C VAL A 113 5.90 -1.57 4.78
N LEU A 114 6.69 -2.53 5.27
CA LEU A 114 6.79 -3.87 4.67
C LEU A 114 5.43 -4.59 4.64
N ALA A 115 4.67 -4.51 5.74
CA ALA A 115 3.38 -5.18 5.85
C ALA A 115 2.34 -4.67 4.83
N PRO A 116 2.01 -3.37 4.75
CA PRO A 116 1.09 -2.86 3.73
C PRO A 116 1.63 -3.10 2.31
N SER A 117 2.94 -2.96 2.08
CA SER A 117 3.55 -3.26 0.78
C SER A 117 3.28 -4.71 0.32
N LEU A 118 3.43 -5.68 1.22
CA LEU A 118 3.12 -7.08 0.92
C LEU A 118 1.63 -7.29 0.59
N VAL A 119 0.74 -6.57 1.28
CA VAL A 119 -0.71 -6.60 1.01
C VAL A 119 -1.01 -6.03 -0.38
N PHE A 120 -0.41 -4.90 -0.76
CA PHE A 120 -0.62 -4.31 -2.09
C PHE A 120 -0.11 -5.23 -3.20
N GLY A 121 1.07 -5.81 -3.02
CA GLY A 121 1.62 -6.79 -3.96
C GLY A 121 0.80 -8.09 -4.04
N TYR A 122 0.13 -8.50 -2.96
CA TYR A 122 -0.83 -9.61 -2.98
C TYR A 122 -2.00 -9.30 -3.92
N PHE A 123 -2.57 -8.10 -3.84
CA PHE A 123 -3.66 -7.69 -4.73
C PHE A 123 -3.21 -7.53 -6.17
N ARG A 124 -1.98 -7.04 -6.41
CA ARG A 124 -1.38 -7.04 -7.75
C ARG A 124 -1.37 -8.43 -8.38
N ASP A 125 -1.00 -9.45 -7.60
CA ASP A 125 -0.93 -10.83 -8.07
C ASP A 125 -2.32 -11.47 -8.24
N ARG A 126 -3.23 -11.21 -7.29
CA ARG A 126 -4.58 -11.78 -7.24
C ARG A 126 -5.49 -11.25 -8.34
N HIS A 127 -5.43 -9.94 -8.61
CA HIS A 127 -6.31 -9.26 -9.55
C HIS A 127 -5.69 -9.05 -10.93
N ASP A 128 -4.39 -9.31 -11.05
CA ASP A 128 -3.59 -8.96 -12.23
C ASP A 128 -3.83 -7.51 -12.71
N SER A 129 -4.06 -6.60 -11.77
CA SER A 129 -4.48 -5.22 -12.00
C SER A 129 -3.82 -4.28 -10.99
N LEU A 130 -3.70 -2.99 -11.34
CA LEU A 130 -3.20 -1.96 -10.44
C LEU A 130 -4.31 -1.24 -9.65
N ILE A 131 -5.58 -1.49 -9.96
CA ILE A 131 -6.71 -0.79 -9.33
C ILE A 131 -6.71 -0.99 -7.82
N ALA A 132 -6.68 -2.25 -7.36
CA ALA A 132 -6.70 -2.58 -5.94
C ALA A 132 -5.47 -2.08 -5.17
N PRO A 133 -4.22 -2.32 -5.62
CA PRO A 133 -3.05 -1.80 -4.90
C PRO A 133 -3.02 -0.27 -4.83
N ILE A 134 -3.32 0.45 -5.92
CA ILE A 134 -3.38 1.92 -5.91
C ILE A 134 -4.42 2.40 -4.90
N TRP A 135 -5.63 1.84 -4.95
CA TRP A 135 -6.71 2.25 -4.06
C TRP A 135 -6.36 2.03 -2.60
N LEU A 136 -5.87 0.83 -2.26
CA LEU A 136 -5.48 0.50 -0.90
C LEU A 136 -4.34 1.39 -0.42
N HIS A 137 -3.33 1.64 -1.25
CA HIS A 137 -2.21 2.50 -0.88
C HIS A 137 -2.69 3.94 -0.60
N CYS A 138 -3.53 4.50 -1.47
CA CYS A 138 -4.14 5.81 -1.23
C CYS A 138 -4.96 5.82 0.06
N PHE A 139 -5.81 4.81 0.29
CA PHE A 139 -6.63 4.72 1.50
C PHE A 139 -5.76 4.69 2.77
N TYR A 140 -4.74 3.83 2.78
CA TYR A 140 -3.79 3.69 3.88
C TYR A 140 -3.07 5.02 4.18
N ASN A 141 -2.56 5.70 3.14
CA ASN A 141 -1.85 6.96 3.31
C ASN A 141 -2.77 8.11 3.71
N ILE A 142 -3.96 8.23 3.12
CA ILE A 142 -4.93 9.27 3.49
C ILE A 142 -5.25 9.20 4.98
N GLY A 143 -5.60 8.02 5.50
CA GLY A 143 -5.89 7.88 6.92
C GLY A 143 -4.65 8.05 7.80
N TYR A 144 -3.49 7.56 7.36
CA TYR A 144 -2.24 7.75 8.09
C TYR A 144 -1.87 9.23 8.21
N PHE A 145 -1.73 9.94 7.09
CA PHE A 145 -1.37 11.35 7.12
C PHE A 145 -2.45 12.18 7.83
N TRP A 146 -3.74 11.89 7.65
CA TRP A 146 -4.77 12.66 8.35
C TRP A 146 -4.66 12.51 9.89
N LEU A 147 -4.40 11.30 10.38
CA LEU A 147 -4.39 11.00 11.82
C LEU A 147 -3.03 11.20 12.51
N PHE A 148 -1.94 11.23 11.76
CA PHE A 148 -0.57 11.22 12.32
C PHE A 148 0.36 12.27 11.71
N ALA A 149 -0.08 13.02 10.70
CA ALA A 149 0.63 14.22 10.25
C ALA A 149 -0.04 15.45 10.84
N ALA A 150 0.79 16.44 11.21
CA ALA A 150 0.52 17.56 12.11
C ALA A 150 0.67 17.19 13.59
#